data_AF-A0AAU2BXG4-F1
#
_entry.id   AF-A0AAU2BXG4-F1
#
_cell.length_a   1.000
_cell.length_b   1.000
_cell.length_c   1.000
_cell.angle_alpha   90.00
_cell.angle_beta   90.00
_cell.angle_gamma   90.00
#
_symmetry.space_group_name_H-M   'P 1'
#
loop_
_entity.id
_entity.type
_entity.pdbx_description
1 polymer ?
#
loop_
_entity_poly.entity_id
_entity_poly.type
_entity_poly.pdbx_seq_one_letter_code
_entity_poly.pdbx_strand_id
1 'polypeptide(L)'
;MSEFRPSSAGRVVVGVSGSLGSLTALVRAADEARRRGAELWPVLAWEPPGGELAARRTTAAAVLVEDWERLARERLRGALREVFDGDGHGLRTRPLIARGTPGPALVGTADREGDLLVVGAGRRGLLHRALWPSTSRYCLARAGCPVLAVPPSPLEATLAAARRRNAWRLRLDTRHVAREFDTVPPDA
;
A
#
# COMPACT_ATOMS: atom_id res chain seq x y z
N MET A 1 30.35 -34.81 -5.48
CA MET A 1 30.17 -33.78 -4.44
C MET A 1 29.66 -32.51 -5.13
N SER A 2 28.35 -32.45 -5.38
CA SER A 2 27.73 -31.32 -6.08
C SER A 2 27.65 -30.13 -5.13
N GLU A 3 28.34 -29.05 -5.47
CA GLU A 3 28.25 -27.79 -4.75
C GLU A 3 26.79 -27.31 -4.73
N PHE A 4 26.24 -27.15 -3.53
CA PHE A 4 24.96 -26.49 -3.31
C PHE A 4 25.15 -25.00 -3.63
N ARG A 5 24.92 -24.61 -4.89
CA ARG A 5 24.66 -23.21 -5.22
C ARG A 5 23.31 -22.87 -4.60
N PRO A 6 23.20 -21.94 -3.63
CA PRO A 6 21.90 -21.47 -3.20
C PRO A 6 21.24 -20.87 -4.46
N SER A 7 20.20 -21.53 -4.95
CA SER A 7 19.28 -20.95 -5.93
C SER A 7 18.96 -19.55 -5.44
N SER A 8 19.22 -18.52 -6.27
CA SER A 8 19.13 -17.10 -5.90
C SER A 8 18.04 -16.88 -4.85
N ALA A 9 18.40 -16.39 -3.67
CA ALA A 9 17.44 -16.15 -2.59
C ALA A 9 16.17 -15.51 -3.18
N GLY A 10 15.02 -16.17 -3.00
CA GLY A 10 13.76 -15.76 -3.62
C GLY A 10 13.45 -14.30 -3.31
N ARG A 11 12.66 -13.61 -4.15
CA ARG A 11 12.26 -12.23 -3.87
C ARG A 11 10.90 -12.22 -3.21
N VAL A 12 10.69 -11.30 -2.27
CA VAL A 12 9.34 -11.01 -1.75
C VAL A 12 8.86 -9.72 -2.39
N VAL A 13 7.96 -9.82 -3.36
CA VAL A 13 7.38 -8.69 -4.07
C VAL A 13 6.12 -8.25 -3.35
N VAL A 14 5.94 -6.96 -3.08
CA VAL A 14 4.75 -6.45 -2.39
C VAL A 14 4.16 -5.22 -3.06
N GLY A 15 2.85 -5.23 -3.27
CA GLY A 15 2.14 -4.07 -3.81
C GLY A 15 1.89 -2.99 -2.75
N VAL A 16 2.40 -1.79 -3.01
CA VAL A 16 2.28 -0.62 -2.14
C VAL A 16 1.44 0.46 -2.82
N SER A 17 0.42 0.94 -2.12
CA SER A 17 -0.39 2.08 -2.56
C SER A 17 -0.41 3.22 -1.55
N GLY A 18 0.29 3.11 -0.42
CA GLY A 18 0.21 4.05 0.70
C GLY A 18 -1.13 4.01 1.46
N SER A 19 -2.00 3.04 1.17
CA SER A 19 -3.18 2.77 2.00
C SER A 19 -2.79 1.92 3.22
N LEU A 20 -3.53 2.04 4.32
CA LEU A 20 -3.31 1.25 5.55
C LEU A 20 -3.27 -0.26 5.28
N GLY A 21 -4.15 -0.78 4.42
CA GLY A 21 -4.13 -2.18 4.00
C GLY A 21 -2.85 -2.57 3.22
N SER A 22 -2.32 -1.66 2.41
CA SER A 22 -1.03 -1.88 1.72
C SER A 22 0.18 -1.76 2.65
N LEU A 23 0.12 -0.94 3.69
CA LEU A 23 1.16 -0.85 4.71
C LEU A 23 1.17 -2.12 5.58
N THR A 24 0.00 -2.64 5.93
CA THR A 24 -0.11 -3.94 6.62
C THR A 24 0.51 -5.05 5.76
N ALA A 25 0.25 -5.05 4.45
CA ALA A 25 0.88 -5.99 3.52
C ALA A 25 2.40 -5.81 3.47
N LEU A 26 2.90 -4.57 3.48
CA LEU A 26 4.33 -4.24 3.49
C LEU A 26 5.04 -4.76 4.74
N VAL A 27 4.45 -4.58 5.93
CA VAL A 27 4.97 -5.15 7.18
C VAL A 27 5.08 -6.67 7.08
N ARG A 28 4.01 -7.35 6.64
CA ARG A 28 4.02 -8.81 6.50
C ARG A 28 5.01 -9.31 5.45
N ALA A 29 5.17 -8.56 4.36
CA ALA A 29 6.16 -8.87 3.34
C ALA A 29 7.59 -8.74 3.87
N ALA A 30 7.88 -7.72 4.68
CA ALA A 30 9.19 -7.57 5.31
C ALA A 30 9.51 -8.75 6.25
N ASP A 31 8.52 -9.18 7.03
CA ASP A 31 8.66 -10.35 7.90
C ASP A 31 8.93 -11.64 7.12
N GLU A 32 8.22 -11.85 6.01
CA GLU A 32 8.48 -12.98 5.10
C GLU A 32 9.88 -12.89 4.48
N ALA A 33 10.29 -11.69 4.07
CA ALA A 33 11.59 -11.48 3.46
C ALA A 33 12.73 -11.81 4.44
N ARG A 34 12.61 -11.36 5.70
CA ARG A 34 13.56 -11.71 6.77
C ARG A 34 13.61 -13.21 7.03
N ARG A 35 12.45 -13.87 7.17
CA ARG A 35 12.37 -15.33 7.38
C ARG A 35 13.03 -16.13 6.28
N ARG A 36 12.92 -15.66 5.03
CA ARG A 36 13.42 -16.35 3.84
C ARG A 36 14.86 -15.97 3.48
N GLY A 37 15.46 -14.98 4.16
CA GLY A 37 16.71 -14.37 3.71
C GLY A 37 16.59 -13.73 2.31
N ALA A 38 15.38 -13.31 1.96
CA ALA A 38 14.98 -12.83 0.65
C ALA A 38 15.11 -11.31 0.52
N GLU A 39 15.29 -10.82 -0.71
CA GLU A 39 15.21 -9.38 -1.00
C GLU A 39 13.73 -8.94 -1.04
N LEU A 40 13.40 -7.86 -0.33
CA LEU A 40 12.08 -7.24 -0.38
C LEU A 40 11.99 -6.30 -1.59
N TRP A 41 10.94 -6.45 -2.40
CA TRP A 41 10.68 -5.62 -3.57
C TRP A 41 9.33 -4.90 -3.40
N PRO A 42 9.31 -3.72 -2.76
CA PRO A 42 8.12 -2.87 -2.69
C PRO A 42 7.84 -2.25 -4.06
N VAL A 43 6.67 -2.51 -4.63
CA VAL A 43 6.27 -2.03 -5.95
C VAL A 43 5.09 -1.08 -5.83
N LEU A 44 5.24 0.13 -6.34
CA LEU A 44 4.13 1.06 -6.54
C LEU A 44 3.87 1.22 -8.03
N ALA A 45 2.67 0.83 -8.44
CA ALA A 45 2.19 0.99 -9.80
C ALA A 45 1.45 2.32 -9.97
N TRP A 46 1.70 3.02 -11.07
CA TRP A 46 1.07 4.30 -11.37
C TRP A 46 0.70 4.42 -12.85
N GLU A 47 -0.34 5.20 -13.12
CA GLU A 47 -0.75 5.56 -14.48
C GLU A 47 -1.02 7.07 -14.50
N PRO A 48 -0.75 7.75 -15.63
CA PRO A 48 -1.14 9.13 -15.80
C PRO A 48 -2.68 9.28 -15.70
N PRO A 49 -3.20 10.45 -15.28
CA PRO A 49 -4.64 10.70 -15.26
C PRO A 49 -5.28 10.44 -16.63
N GLY A 50 -6.36 9.67 -16.66
CA GLY A 50 -7.00 9.23 -17.90
C GLY A 50 -6.37 8.00 -18.56
N GLY A 51 -5.31 7.43 -17.97
CA GLY A 51 -4.62 6.23 -18.43
C GLY A 51 -3.65 6.48 -19.59
N GLU A 52 -2.96 5.41 -20.01
CA GLU A 52 -1.92 5.50 -21.05
C GLU A 52 -2.42 6.02 -22.40
N LEU A 53 -3.66 5.69 -22.78
CA LEU A 53 -4.24 6.20 -24.03
C LEU A 53 -4.42 7.72 -24.01
N ALA A 54 -4.82 8.29 -22.87
CA ALA A 54 -4.97 9.73 -22.73
C ALA A 54 -3.60 10.44 -22.76
N ALA A 55 -2.60 9.85 -22.10
CA ALA A 55 -1.25 10.41 -22.09
C ALA A 55 -0.59 10.44 -23.47
N ARG A 56 -0.88 9.47 -24.34
CA ARG A 56 -0.35 9.43 -25.72
C ARG A 56 -0.99 10.45 -26.67
N ARG A 57 -2.15 11.01 -26.33
CA ARG A 57 -2.90 11.93 -27.21
C ARG A 57 -2.41 13.38 -27.14
N THR A 58 -1.65 13.76 -26.11
CA THR A 58 -1.32 15.17 -25.88
C THR A 58 0.12 15.33 -25.39
N THR A 59 0.91 16.18 -26.06
CA THR A 59 2.29 16.50 -25.65
C THR A 59 2.37 17.09 -24.23
N ALA A 60 1.38 17.87 -23.81
CA ALA A 60 1.30 18.38 -22.44
C ALA A 60 1.16 17.27 -21.39
N ALA A 61 0.49 16.16 -21.71
CA ALA A 61 0.42 15.01 -20.81
C ALA A 61 1.76 14.28 -20.73
N ALA A 62 2.55 14.27 -21.81
CA ALA A 62 3.90 13.71 -21.82
C ALA A 62 4.86 14.46 -20.90
N VAL A 63 4.78 15.80 -20.84
CA VAL A 63 5.63 16.64 -19.95
C VAL A 63 5.32 16.45 -18.46
N LEU A 64 4.12 16.00 -18.12
CA LEU A 64 3.70 15.75 -16.74
C LEU A 64 4.03 14.32 -16.27
N VAL A 65 4.43 13.42 -17.16
CA VAL A 65 4.75 12.00 -16.85
C VAL A 65 5.83 11.93 -15.78
N GLU A 66 6.86 12.76 -15.88
CA GLU A 66 7.97 12.81 -14.95
C GLU A 66 7.52 13.28 -13.55
N ASP A 67 6.56 14.21 -13.49
CA ASP A 67 5.97 14.68 -12.22
C ASP A 67 5.14 13.59 -11.56
N TRP A 68 4.34 12.84 -12.33
CA TRP A 68 3.57 11.72 -11.80
C TRP A 68 4.46 10.61 -11.29
N GLU A 69 5.53 10.28 -12.03
CA GLU A 69 6.52 9.29 -11.59
C GLU A 69 7.25 9.75 -10.32
N ARG A 70 7.60 11.05 -10.24
CA ARG A 70 8.19 11.65 -9.03
C ARG A 70 7.27 11.51 -7.84
N LEU A 71 5.98 11.84 -7.98
CA LEU A 71 4.99 11.72 -6.92
C LEU A 71 4.77 10.26 -6.49
N ALA A 72 4.74 9.33 -7.46
CA ALA A 72 4.69 7.89 -7.21
C ALA A 72 5.90 7.43 -6.37
N ARG A 73 7.09 7.91 -6.71
CA ARG A 73 8.34 7.64 -5.99
C ARG A 73 8.35 8.20 -4.59
N GLU A 74 7.90 9.44 -4.40
CA GLU A 74 7.77 10.07 -3.08
C GLU A 74 6.77 9.32 -2.19
N ARG A 75 5.64 8.90 -2.76
CA ARG A 75 4.63 8.10 -2.05
C ARG A 75 5.19 6.75 -1.60
N LEU A 76 5.93 6.05 -2.46
CA LEU A 76 6.58 4.80 -2.10
C LEU A 76 7.61 5.01 -0.98
N ARG A 77 8.45 6.05 -1.09
CA ARG A 77 9.41 6.41 -0.03
C ARG A 77 8.73 6.78 1.27
N GLY A 78 7.60 7.49 1.23
CA GLY A 78 6.79 7.80 2.42
C GLY A 78 6.31 6.53 3.12
N ALA A 79 5.72 5.60 2.37
CA ALA A 79 5.27 4.32 2.90
C ALA A 79 6.41 3.47 3.50
N LEU A 80 7.59 3.50 2.89
CA LEU A 80 8.77 2.80 3.43
C LEU A 80 9.27 3.44 4.72
N ARG A 81 9.31 4.77 4.80
CA ARG A 81 9.69 5.48 6.04
C ARG A 81 8.72 5.19 7.17
N GLU A 82 7.42 5.18 6.89
CA GLU A 82 6.38 4.87 7.88
C GLU A 82 6.50 3.45 8.45
N VAL A 83 7.02 2.49 7.68
CA VAL A 83 7.13 1.08 8.10
C VAL A 83 8.51 0.72 8.66
N PHE A 84 9.59 1.38 8.21
CA PHE A 84 10.97 0.94 8.48
C PHE A 84 11.84 1.95 9.26
N ASP A 85 11.31 3.09 9.72
CA ASP A 85 12.02 4.07 10.56
C ASP A 85 13.47 4.38 10.13
N GLY A 86 13.64 4.72 8.85
CA GLY A 86 14.90 5.21 8.28
C GLY A 86 15.84 4.10 7.80
N ASP A 87 16.13 3.11 8.65
CA ASP A 87 17.01 2.01 8.34
C ASP A 87 16.30 0.69 8.63
N GLY A 88 15.82 0.01 7.57
CA GLY A 88 15.31 -1.35 7.66
C GLY A 88 16.43 -2.32 8.04
N HIS A 89 16.89 -2.28 9.30
CA HIS A 89 18.11 -2.91 9.78
C HIS A 89 18.20 -4.37 9.31
N GLY A 90 19.12 -4.61 8.38
CA GLY A 90 19.43 -5.93 7.81
C GLY A 90 18.55 -6.41 6.65
N LEU A 91 17.48 -5.71 6.26
CA LEU A 91 16.61 -6.13 5.15
C LEU A 91 17.01 -5.48 3.82
N ARG A 92 17.53 -6.29 2.89
CA ARG A 92 17.79 -5.86 1.51
C ARG A 92 16.46 -5.48 0.85
N THR A 93 16.32 -4.21 0.51
CA THR A 93 15.09 -3.66 -0.07
C THR A 93 15.38 -3.02 -1.42
N ARG A 94 14.58 -3.34 -2.43
CA ARG A 94 14.65 -2.76 -3.78
C ARG A 94 13.31 -2.14 -4.18
N PRO A 95 13.08 -0.86 -3.87
CA PRO A 95 11.85 -0.15 -4.24
C PRO A 95 11.74 -0.02 -5.77
N LEU A 96 10.56 -0.30 -6.32
CA LEU A 96 10.28 -0.23 -7.75
C LEU A 96 9.05 0.65 -8.02
N ILE A 97 9.20 1.55 -8.99
CA ILE A 97 8.09 2.30 -9.57
C ILE A 97 7.76 1.68 -10.91
N ALA A 98 6.53 1.19 -11.05
CA ALA A 98 6.06 0.52 -12.25
C ALA A 98 4.99 1.37 -12.94
N ARG A 99 5.18 1.66 -14.22
CA ARG A 99 4.16 2.36 -15.01
C ARG A 99 3.14 1.34 -15.54
N GLY A 100 1.86 1.63 -15.36
CA GLY A 100 0.75 0.78 -15.77
C GLY A 100 -0.14 0.31 -14.62
N THR A 101 -1.16 -0.48 -14.97
CA THR A 101 -2.13 -0.98 -13.99
C THR A 101 -1.50 -1.87 -12.91
N PRO A 102 -1.95 -1.80 -11.63
CA PRO A 102 -1.30 -2.51 -10.52
C PRO A 102 -1.20 -4.03 -10.65
N GLY A 103 -2.22 -4.70 -11.18
CA GLY A 103 -2.24 -6.16 -11.28
C GLY A 103 -1.14 -6.71 -12.20
N PRO A 104 -1.14 -6.32 -13.50
CA PRO A 104 -0.09 -6.67 -14.45
C PRO A 104 1.31 -6.25 -13.98
N ALA A 105 1.47 -5.05 -13.41
CA ALA A 105 2.76 -4.58 -12.90
C ALA A 105 3.32 -5.49 -11.80
N LEU A 106 2.48 -5.92 -10.85
CA LEU A 106 2.89 -6.82 -9.78
C LEU A 106 3.20 -8.22 -10.28
N VAL A 107 2.34 -8.79 -11.14
CA VAL A 107 2.55 -10.12 -11.72
C VAL A 107 3.80 -10.16 -12.60
N GLY A 108 4.04 -9.11 -13.40
CA GLY A 108 5.25 -9.00 -14.22
C GLY A 108 6.52 -8.76 -13.40
N THR A 109 6.41 -8.22 -12.18
CA THR A 109 7.57 -8.09 -11.27
C THR A 109 7.87 -9.39 -10.53
N ALA A 110 6.84 -10.14 -10.15
CA ALA A 110 6.92 -11.44 -9.47
C ALA A 110 6.88 -12.60 -10.49
N ASP A 111 7.82 -12.57 -11.43
CA ASP A 111 7.86 -13.41 -12.63
C ASP A 111 8.56 -14.77 -12.43
N ARG A 112 9.18 -15.01 -11.28
CA ARG A 112 9.89 -16.26 -11.00
C ARG A 112 9.09 -17.15 -10.05
N GLU A 113 9.12 -18.46 -10.29
CA GLU A 113 8.46 -19.46 -9.43
C GLU A 113 8.89 -19.38 -7.96
N GLY A 114 10.14 -18.99 -7.71
CA GLY A 114 10.70 -18.81 -6.36
C GLY A 114 10.35 -17.49 -5.67
N ASP A 115 9.61 -16.60 -6.33
CA ASP A 115 9.16 -15.35 -5.73
C ASP A 115 7.95 -15.59 -4.79
N LEU A 116 7.74 -14.66 -3.86
CA LEU A 116 6.51 -14.55 -3.09
C LEU A 116 5.85 -13.22 -3.42
N LEU A 117 4.65 -13.24 -3.98
CA LEU A 117 3.87 -12.03 -4.22
C LEU A 117 2.92 -11.75 -3.05
N VAL A 118 3.13 -10.64 -2.35
CA VAL A 118 2.31 -10.19 -1.22
C VAL A 118 1.37 -9.07 -1.67
N VAL A 119 0.08 -9.24 -1.40
CA VAL A 119 -0.96 -8.24 -1.74
C VAL A 119 -1.87 -7.98 -0.56
N GLY A 120 -2.28 -6.72 -0.38
CA GLY A 120 -3.32 -6.38 0.59
C GLY A 120 -4.70 -6.91 0.16
N ALA A 121 -5.44 -7.49 1.10
CA ALA A 121 -6.80 -8.01 0.96
C ALA A 121 -7.82 -7.15 1.73
N GLY A 122 -7.62 -5.82 1.72
CA GLY A 122 -8.43 -4.86 2.44
C GLY A 122 -9.88 -4.75 1.95
N ARG A 123 -10.78 -4.36 2.87
CA ARG A 123 -12.17 -4.02 2.56
C ARG A 123 -12.21 -2.72 1.75
N ARG A 124 -12.27 -2.83 0.43
CA ARG A 124 -12.73 -1.72 -0.42
C ARG A 124 -14.16 -1.37 -0.04
N GLY A 125 -14.44 -0.09 0.19
CA GLY A 125 -15.81 0.43 0.28
C GLY A 125 -16.60 0.02 -0.96
N LEU A 126 -17.93 -0.14 -0.84
CA LEU A 126 -18.79 -0.67 -1.90
C LEU A 126 -18.55 0.00 -3.26
N LEU A 127 -18.32 1.33 -3.27
CA LEU A 127 -18.03 2.13 -4.46
C LEU A 127 -16.69 1.78 -5.14
N HIS A 128 -15.62 1.56 -4.36
CA HIS A 128 -14.30 1.17 -4.89
C HIS A 128 -14.25 -0.30 -5.36
N ARG A 129 -15.21 -1.12 -4.92
CA ARG A 129 -15.36 -2.52 -5.39
C ARG A 129 -16.05 -2.60 -6.75
N ALA A 130 -16.90 -1.63 -7.09
CA ALA A 130 -17.58 -1.52 -8.37
C ALA A 130 -16.73 -0.84 -9.46
N LEU A 131 -15.88 0.12 -9.08
CA LEU A 131 -15.18 0.98 -10.05
C LEU A 131 -13.82 0.44 -10.53
N TRP A 132 -13.11 -0.37 -9.74
CA TRP A 132 -11.79 -0.88 -10.14
C TRP A 132 -11.63 -2.39 -10.03
N PRO A 133 -11.06 -3.04 -11.07
CA PRO A 133 -10.63 -4.42 -11.01
C PRO A 133 -9.78 -4.66 -9.76
N SER A 134 -10.09 -5.73 -9.05
CA SER A 134 -9.39 -6.11 -7.83
C SER A 134 -7.95 -6.51 -8.12
N THR A 135 -6.97 -5.67 -7.81
CA THR A 135 -5.54 -6.00 -7.90
C THR A 135 -5.24 -7.36 -7.27
N SER A 136 -5.71 -7.60 -6.04
CA SER A 136 -5.50 -8.87 -5.35
C SER A 136 -6.13 -10.06 -6.07
N ARG A 137 -7.28 -9.87 -6.74
CA ARG A 137 -7.93 -10.94 -7.52
C ARG A 137 -7.18 -11.21 -8.82
N TYR A 138 -6.69 -10.16 -9.47
CA TYR A 138 -5.84 -10.28 -10.65
C TYR A 138 -4.57 -11.08 -10.30
N CYS A 139 -3.87 -10.70 -9.24
CA CYS A 139 -2.66 -11.39 -8.79
C CYS A 139 -2.94 -12.86 -8.46
N LEU A 140 -3.98 -13.15 -7.67
CA LEU A 140 -4.37 -14.53 -7.34
C LEU A 140 -4.70 -15.39 -8.57
N ALA A 141 -5.24 -14.78 -9.62
CA ALA A 141 -5.64 -15.50 -10.83
C ALA A 141 -4.54 -15.63 -11.88
N ARG A 142 -3.47 -14.82 -11.81
CA ARG A 142 -2.49 -14.67 -12.90
C ARG A 142 -1.03 -14.85 -12.49
N ALA A 143 -0.71 -14.80 -11.20
CA ALA A 143 0.66 -14.97 -10.75
C ALA A 143 1.16 -16.40 -11.00
N GLY A 144 2.37 -16.53 -11.54
CA GLY A 144 3.07 -17.82 -11.66
C GLY A 144 3.80 -18.25 -10.39
N CYS A 145 3.69 -17.46 -9.32
CA CYS A 145 4.37 -17.67 -8.04
C CYS A 145 3.36 -17.69 -6.88
N PRO A 146 3.73 -18.23 -5.70
CA PRO A 146 2.91 -18.16 -4.51
C PRO A 146 2.44 -16.73 -4.18
N VAL A 147 1.15 -16.58 -3.88
CA VAL A 147 0.54 -15.29 -3.53
C VAL A 147 0.06 -15.30 -2.08
N LEU A 148 0.56 -14.36 -1.28
CA LEU A 148 0.10 -14.12 0.10
C LEU A 148 -0.87 -12.93 0.13
N ALA A 149 -2.13 -13.22 0.39
CA ALA A 149 -3.17 -12.20 0.59
C ALA A 149 -3.25 -11.80 2.07
N VAL A 150 -2.96 -10.53 2.38
CA VAL A 150 -2.88 -10.01 3.75
C VAL A 150 -4.17 -9.27 4.12
N PRO A 151 -4.99 -9.74 5.08
CA PRO A 151 -6.18 -9.03 5.51
C PRO A 151 -5.83 -7.68 6.17
N PRO A 152 -6.77 -6.72 6.22
CA PRO A 152 -6.55 -5.48 6.95
C PRO A 152 -6.36 -5.78 8.44
N SER A 153 -5.63 -4.91 9.15
CA SER A 153 -5.38 -5.14 10.57
C SER A 153 -6.72 -5.19 11.36
N PRO A 154 -6.87 -6.10 12.33
CA PRO A 154 -8.08 -6.18 13.16
C PRO A 154 -8.39 -4.87 13.90
N LEU A 155 -7.36 -4.12 14.30
CA LEU A 155 -7.49 -2.82 14.97
C LEU A 155 -8.05 -1.74 14.02
N GLU A 156 -7.65 -1.74 12.76
CA GLU A 156 -8.21 -0.83 11.75
C GLU A 156 -9.68 -1.15 11.45
N ALA A 157 -10.05 -2.45 11.43
CA ALA A 157 -11.45 -2.86 11.32
C ALA A 157 -12.30 -2.37 12.50
N THR A 158 -11.74 -2.43 13.72
CA THR A 158 -12.37 -1.92 14.95
C THR A 158 -12.46 -0.39 14.94
N LEU A 159 -11.42 0.34 14.52
CA LEU A 159 -11.42 1.79 14.39
C LEU A 159 -12.45 2.28 13.37
N ALA A 160 -12.54 1.61 12.21
CA ALA A 160 -13.52 1.92 11.18
C ALA A 160 -14.96 1.63 11.66
N ALA A 161 -15.16 0.59 12.48
CA ALA A 161 -16.45 0.31 13.11
C ALA A 161 -16.82 1.38 14.15
N ALA A 162 -15.87 1.82 14.97
CA ALA A 162 -16.07 2.90 15.95
C ALA A 162 -16.41 4.23 15.26
N ARG A 163 -15.70 4.62 14.19
CA ARG A 163 -15.99 5.84 13.41
C ARG A 163 -17.39 5.83 12.81
N ARG A 164 -17.85 4.70 12.26
CA ARG A 164 -19.23 4.57 11.77
C ARG A 164 -20.24 4.72 12.90
N ARG A 165 -20.00 4.11 14.07
CA ARG A 165 -20.91 4.19 15.22
C ARG A 165 -21.01 5.62 15.79
N ASN A 166 -19.91 6.37 15.77
CA ASN A 166 -19.88 7.76 16.23
C ASN A 166 -20.51 8.73 15.22
N ALA A 167 -20.34 8.50 13.92
CA ALA A 167 -21.00 9.31 12.88
C ALA A 167 -22.54 9.25 12.97
N TRP A 168 -23.10 8.16 13.50
CA TRP A 168 -24.54 8.00 13.72
C TRP A 168 -25.02 8.59 15.05
N ARG A 169 -24.12 9.03 15.93
CA ARG A 169 -24.44 9.57 17.27
C ARG A 169 -24.15 11.07 17.43
N LEU A 170 -23.56 11.72 16.45
CA LEU A 170 -23.22 13.15 16.53
C LEU A 170 -24.29 14.03 15.87
N ARG A 171 -25.42 14.22 16.58
CA ARG A 171 -25.99 15.56 16.71
C ARG A 171 -25.25 16.20 17.90
N LEU A 172 -24.13 16.86 17.62
CA LEU A 172 -23.52 17.72 18.62
C LEU A 172 -24.42 18.94 18.75
N ASP A 173 -25.26 18.95 19.78
CA ASP A 173 -25.86 20.20 20.25
C ASP A 173 -24.74 20.98 20.97
N THR A 174 -24.08 21.86 20.22
CA THR A 174 -23.00 22.72 20.72
C THR A 174 -23.48 23.80 21.68
N ARG A 175 -24.78 23.86 22.01
CA ARG A 175 -25.33 24.87 22.94
C ARG A 175 -24.90 24.67 24.40
N HIS A 176 -24.30 23.53 24.76
CA HIS A 176 -23.87 23.28 26.14
C HIS A 176 -22.43 23.69 26.46
N VAL A 177 -21.57 23.92 25.45
CA VAL A 177 -20.14 24.19 25.68
C VAL A 177 -19.86 25.68 25.96
N ALA A 178 -20.84 26.57 25.73
CA ALA A 178 -20.67 28.01 25.93
C ALA A 178 -20.91 28.50 27.36
N ARG A 179 -21.31 27.62 28.32
CA ARG A 179 -21.63 28.04 29.70
C ARG A 179 -20.56 27.72 30.75
N GLU A 180 -19.47 27.06 30.38
CA GLU A 180 -18.48 26.56 31.34
C GLU A 180 -17.20 27.42 31.43
N PHE A 181 -17.15 28.56 30.73
CA PHE A 181 -16.00 29.48 30.77
C PHE A 181 -16.23 30.75 31.60
N ASP A 182 -17.38 30.92 32.27
CA ASP A 182 -17.70 32.14 33.04
C ASP A 182 -17.61 31.97 34.57
N THR A 183 -16.93 30.94 35.05
CA THR A 183 -16.68 30.77 36.50
C THR A 183 -15.23 30.40 36.77
N VAL A 184 -14.33 31.36 36.54
CA VAL A 184 -13.03 31.41 37.21
C VAL A 184 -12.95 32.78 37.90
N PRO A 185 -13.13 32.87 39.23
CA PRO A 185 -13.02 34.14 39.95
C PRO A 185 -11.56 34.63 39.96
N PRO A 186 -11.33 35.95 39.87
CA PRO A 186 -10.01 36.53 40.05
C PRO A 186 -9.75 36.75 41.54
N ASP A 187 -8.82 36.00 42.14
CA ASP A 187 -8.22 36.38 43.42
C ASP A 187 -6.91 37.15 43.16
N ALA A 188 -7.02 38.49 43.17
CA ALA A 188 -6.02 39.47 43.62
C ALA A 188 -6.69 40.84 43.78
#